data_AF-A0A7W7U4B9-F1
#
_entry.id   AF-A0A7W7U4B9-F1
#
_cell.length_a   1.000
_cell.length_b   1.000
_cell.length_c   1.000
_cell.angle_alpha   90.00
_cell.angle_beta   90.00
_cell.angle_gamma   90.00
#
_symmetry.space_group_name_H-M   'P 1'
#
loop_
_entity.id
_entity.type
_entity.pdbx_description
1 polymer ?
#
loop_
_entity_poly.entity_id
_entity_poly.type
_entity_poly.pdbx_seq_one_letter_code
_entity_poly.pdbx_strand_id
1 'polypeptide(L)'
;MADASAGRAVVRDRQGTLIALDLETGAVLWRQGRDLRPCALVAGTVVALRVGSLVHVELLGMDEGTERWTSPPVALPAWARPTLHDSPEFSVDAEGDQDPVVLRWTARALYRGGAPPGPDVAGSQPRTAHGALRIGVASPSTEPQAWTATEAESEAEVPPRPPPLAADVLEYGQVGDLRMELTVRPGSAGENAVVLRAVDARTASAVWEVVLDETAESRPRKLRP
;
A
#
# COMPACT_ATOMS: atom_id res chain seq x y z
N MET A 1 -4.22 -6.41 1.10
CA MET A 1 -5.66 -6.29 0.77
C MET A 1 -6.18 -7.67 0.37
N ALA A 2 -7.37 -8.06 0.84
CA ALA A 2 -7.99 -9.34 0.51
C ALA A 2 -9.28 -9.11 -0.29
N ASP A 3 -9.74 -10.14 -1.01
CA ASP A 3 -11.06 -10.13 -1.62
C ASP A 3 -12.18 -10.23 -0.56
N ALA A 4 -13.42 -9.94 -0.97
CA ALA A 4 -14.57 -9.98 -0.07
C ALA A 4 -14.85 -11.36 0.54
N SER A 5 -14.41 -12.44 -0.11
CA SER A 5 -14.50 -13.82 0.39
C SER A 5 -13.34 -14.21 1.31
N ALA A 6 -12.35 -13.32 1.50
CA ALA A 6 -11.09 -13.61 2.17
C ALA A 6 -10.32 -14.82 1.58
N GLY A 7 -10.57 -15.18 0.32
CA GLY A 7 -9.97 -16.35 -0.35
C GLY A 7 -8.66 -16.00 -1.07
N ARG A 8 -8.53 -14.76 -1.53
CA ARG A 8 -7.32 -14.28 -2.20
C ARG A 8 -6.91 -12.90 -1.72
N ALA A 9 -5.63 -12.58 -1.85
CA ALA A 9 -5.09 -11.29 -1.48
C ALA A 9 -4.10 -10.76 -2.50
N VAL A 10 -3.97 -9.43 -2.52
CA VAL A 10 -2.88 -8.74 -3.19
C VAL A 10 -2.08 -7.93 -2.17
N VAL A 11 -0.78 -8.12 -2.21
CA VAL A 11 0.22 -7.36 -1.47
C VAL A 11 1.23 -6.79 -2.45
N ARG A 12 2.15 -5.96 -1.97
CA ARG A 12 3.26 -5.47 -2.78
C ARG A 12 4.59 -5.58 -2.04
N ASP A 13 5.66 -5.75 -2.81
CA ASP A 13 7.02 -5.67 -2.28
C ASP A 13 7.48 -4.20 -2.10
N ARG A 14 8.78 -4.00 -1.83
CA ARG A 14 9.40 -2.67 -1.69
C ARG A 14 9.50 -1.88 -3.00
N GLN A 15 9.53 -2.57 -4.14
CA GLN A 15 9.62 -1.97 -5.47
C GLN A 15 8.24 -1.67 -6.05
N GLY A 16 7.15 -2.03 -5.36
CA GLY A 16 5.80 -1.90 -5.88
C GLY A 16 5.44 -2.99 -6.88
N THR A 17 6.12 -4.14 -6.85
CA THR A 17 5.65 -5.35 -7.55
C THR A 17 4.43 -5.87 -6.80
N LEU A 18 3.30 -6.04 -7.50
CA LEU A 18 2.11 -6.66 -6.94
C LEU A 18 2.28 -8.17 -6.90
N ILE A 19 1.86 -8.77 -5.78
CA ILE A 19 1.91 -10.21 -5.51
C ILE A 19 0.50 -10.65 -5.16
N ALA A 20 -0.11 -11.48 -6.01
CA ALA A 20 -1.36 -12.14 -5.69
C ALA A 20 -1.13 -13.49 -5.03
N LEU A 21 -1.96 -13.76 -4.03
CA LEU A 21 -1.87 -14.92 -3.16
C LEU A 21 -3.23 -15.59 -3.06
N ASP A 22 -3.22 -16.91 -3.08
CA ASP A 22 -4.28 -17.73 -2.51
C ASP A 22 -4.10 -17.74 -0.98
N LEU A 23 -5.11 -17.27 -0.23
CA LEU A 23 -5.01 -17.13 1.22
C LEU A 23 -5.25 -18.44 1.96
N GLU A 24 -5.87 -19.43 1.32
CA GLU A 24 -6.06 -20.77 1.92
C GLU A 24 -4.72 -21.52 1.99
N THR A 25 -3.95 -21.46 0.90
CA THR A 25 -2.72 -22.25 0.72
C THR A 25 -1.44 -21.45 0.88
N GLY A 26 -1.50 -20.12 0.77
CA GLY A 26 -0.33 -19.26 0.63
C GLY A 26 0.30 -19.32 -0.77
N ALA A 27 -0.33 -19.98 -1.74
CA ALA A 27 0.24 -20.11 -3.08
C ALA A 27 0.31 -18.73 -3.77
N VAL A 28 1.47 -18.42 -4.34
CA VAL A 28 1.62 -17.27 -5.24
C VAL A 28 0.90 -17.57 -6.54
N LEU A 29 -0.12 -16.78 -6.85
CA LEU A 29 -0.85 -16.86 -8.11
C LEU A 29 -0.06 -16.18 -9.23
N TRP A 30 0.44 -14.97 -8.96
CA TRP A 30 1.26 -14.20 -9.91
C TRP A 30 2.07 -13.09 -9.21
N ARG A 31 3.04 -12.54 -9.95
CA ARG A 31 3.82 -11.35 -9.62
C ARG A 31 3.83 -10.40 -10.80
N GLN A 32 3.46 -9.14 -10.61
CA GLN A 32 3.30 -8.21 -11.73
C GLN A 32 3.69 -6.77 -11.40
N GLY A 33 4.29 -6.12 -12.40
CA GLY A 33 4.55 -4.68 -12.40
C GLY A 33 5.66 -4.22 -11.46
N ARG A 34 5.74 -2.91 -11.31
CA ARG A 34 6.61 -2.15 -10.41
C ARG A 34 5.97 -0.80 -10.13
N ASP A 35 6.36 -0.15 -9.05
CA ASP A 35 5.82 1.15 -8.65
C ASP A 35 4.28 1.15 -8.51
N LEU A 36 3.68 -0.02 -8.24
CA LEU A 36 2.25 -0.17 -8.04
C LEU A 36 1.92 -0.17 -6.56
N ARG A 37 0.93 0.64 -6.21
CA ARG A 37 0.29 0.69 -4.90
C ARG A 37 -1.11 0.09 -5.03
N PRO A 38 -1.38 -1.09 -4.45
CA PRO A 38 -2.73 -1.66 -4.49
C PRO A 38 -3.67 -0.84 -3.60
N CYS A 39 -4.85 -0.49 -4.11
CA CYS A 39 -5.82 0.41 -3.46
C CYS A 39 -7.14 -0.30 -3.13
N ALA A 40 -7.73 -1.03 -4.08
CA ALA A 40 -8.97 -1.77 -3.90
C ALA A 40 -8.94 -3.12 -4.65
N LEU A 41 -9.73 -4.09 -4.21
CA LEU A 41 -9.95 -5.36 -4.90
C LEU A 41 -11.45 -5.60 -5.01
N VAL A 42 -11.99 -5.33 -6.20
CA VAL A 42 -13.44 -5.30 -6.44
C VAL A 42 -13.76 -6.19 -7.63
N ALA A 43 -14.70 -7.13 -7.45
CA ALA A 43 -15.19 -8.03 -8.50
C ALA A 43 -14.05 -8.70 -9.31
N GLY A 44 -13.02 -9.23 -8.62
CA GLY A 44 -11.88 -9.89 -9.27
C GLY A 44 -10.97 -8.94 -10.06
N THR A 45 -11.01 -7.64 -9.77
CA THR A 45 -10.15 -6.62 -10.37
C THR A 45 -9.41 -5.85 -9.28
N VAL A 46 -8.09 -5.80 -9.42
CA VAL A 46 -7.20 -5.01 -8.58
C VAL A 46 -7.18 -3.59 -9.11
N VAL A 47 -7.60 -2.63 -8.29
CA VAL A 47 -7.39 -1.21 -8.54
C VAL A 47 -6.06 -0.82 -7.90
N ALA A 48 -5.12 -0.35 -8.69
CA ALA A 48 -3.80 0.08 -8.22
C ALA A 48 -3.47 1.50 -8.72
N LEU A 49 -2.66 2.22 -7.95
CA LEU A 49 -1.99 3.42 -8.44
C LEU A 49 -0.59 3.06 -8.93
N ARG A 50 -0.25 3.41 -10.17
CA ARG A 50 1.14 3.46 -10.61
C ARG A 50 1.74 4.80 -10.23
N VAL A 51 2.74 4.77 -9.36
CA VAL A 51 3.44 5.94 -8.84
C VAL A 51 4.74 6.15 -9.62
N GLY A 52 4.69 6.99 -10.67
CA GLY A 52 5.85 7.34 -11.48
C GLY A 52 6.06 8.85 -11.57
N SER A 53 6.61 9.29 -12.71
CA SER A 53 6.67 10.72 -13.06
C SER A 53 5.27 11.34 -13.17
N LEU A 54 4.31 10.54 -13.61
CA LEU A 54 2.88 10.81 -13.55
C LEU A 54 2.21 9.65 -12.79
N VAL A 55 1.11 9.96 -12.11
CA VAL A 55 0.33 8.96 -11.38
C VAL A 55 -0.81 8.49 -12.28
N HIS A 56 -1.01 7.18 -12.36
CA HIS A 56 -2.10 6.57 -13.13
C HIS A 56 -2.86 5.59 -12.24
N VAL A 57 -4.15 5.41 -12.53
CA VAL A 57 -4.92 4.27 -12.02
C VAL A 57 -4.78 3.13 -13.01
N GLU A 58 -4.49 1.93 -12.52
CA GLU A 58 -4.45 0.71 -13.30
C GLU A 58 -5.44 -0.32 -12.75
N LEU A 59 -6.10 -1.02 -13.67
CA LEU A 59 -6.98 -2.14 -13.37
C LEU A 59 -6.30 -3.43 -13.84
N LEU A 60 -6.03 -4.34 -12.91
CA LEU A 60 -5.42 -5.62 -13.20
C LEU A 60 -6.39 -6.76 -12.88
N GLY A 61 -6.40 -7.80 -13.70
CA GLY A 61 -7.19 -9.00 -13.41
C GLY A 61 -6.64 -9.76 -12.21
N MET A 62 -7.50 -10.16 -11.27
CA MET A 62 -7.07 -10.92 -10.10
C MET A 62 -6.60 -12.35 -10.44
N ASP A 63 -7.13 -12.95 -11.51
CA ASP A 63 -6.79 -14.32 -11.90
C ASP A 63 -5.39 -14.41 -12.53
N GLU A 64 -5.06 -13.51 -13.45
CA GLU A 64 -3.81 -13.58 -14.24
C GLU A 64 -2.79 -12.49 -13.89
N GLY A 65 -3.23 -11.41 -13.22
CA GLY A 65 -2.41 -10.21 -12.99
C GLY A 65 -2.23 -9.35 -14.23
N THR A 66 -2.92 -9.63 -15.34
CA THR A 66 -2.79 -8.84 -16.57
C THR A 66 -3.43 -7.46 -16.40
N GLU A 67 -2.72 -6.41 -16.82
CA GLU A 67 -3.27 -5.07 -16.98
C GLU A 67 -4.43 -5.11 -17.99
N ARG A 68 -5.63 -4.72 -17.54
CA ARG A 68 -6.84 -4.62 -18.36
C ARG A 68 -7.06 -3.20 -18.85
N TRP A 69 -6.63 -2.21 -18.07
CA TRP A 69 -6.85 -0.80 -18.36
C TRP A 69 -5.93 0.11 -17.54
N THR A 70 -5.59 1.26 -18.12
CA THR A 70 -4.82 2.34 -17.49
C THR A 70 -5.49 3.69 -17.75
N SER A 71 -5.63 4.52 -16.71
CA SER A 71 -6.24 5.84 -16.80
C SER A 71 -5.34 6.87 -17.47
N PRO A 72 -5.90 8.01 -17.94
CA PRO A 72 -5.14 9.24 -18.08
C PRO A 72 -4.43 9.62 -16.76
N PRO A 73 -3.39 10.47 -16.80
CA PRO A 73 -2.71 10.92 -15.60
C PRO A 73 -3.67 11.55 -14.58
N VAL A 74 -3.55 11.14 -13.32
CA VAL A 74 -4.21 11.78 -12.20
C VAL A 74 -3.64 13.19 -12.04
N ALA A 75 -4.53 14.18 -12.05
CA ALA A 75 -4.16 15.58 -11.89
C ALA A 75 -3.70 15.84 -10.44
N LEU A 76 -2.39 15.74 -10.23
CA LEU A 76 -1.74 16.11 -8.97
C LEU A 76 -1.04 17.47 -9.11
N PRO A 77 -0.99 18.28 -8.04
CA PRO A 77 -0.15 19.46 -8.02
C PRO A 77 1.31 19.10 -8.31
N ALA A 78 2.03 19.94 -9.06
CA ALA A 78 3.42 19.68 -9.45
C ALA A 78 4.40 19.51 -8.26
N TRP A 79 4.03 19.98 -7.06
CA TRP A 79 4.81 19.82 -5.84
C TRP A 79 4.47 18.56 -5.04
N ALA A 80 3.40 17.84 -5.40
CA ALA A 80 2.99 16.62 -4.72
C ALA A 80 4.07 15.53 -4.88
N ARG A 81 4.24 14.72 -3.84
CA ARG A 81 5.22 13.63 -3.83
C ARG A 81 4.50 12.32 -3.55
N PRO A 82 3.91 11.68 -4.58
CA PRO A 82 3.20 10.43 -4.41
C PRO A 82 4.16 9.31 -3.96
N THR A 83 3.66 8.42 -3.12
CA THR A 83 4.41 7.33 -2.49
C THR A 83 3.64 6.01 -2.59
N LEU A 84 4.38 4.88 -2.56
CA LEU A 84 3.79 3.54 -2.59
C LEU A 84 3.10 3.11 -1.27
N HIS A 85 3.18 3.94 -0.24
CA HIS A 85 2.58 3.75 1.08
C HIS A 85 2.04 5.08 1.59
N ASP A 86 1.14 5.04 2.57
CA ASP A 86 0.69 6.25 3.24
C ASP A 86 1.80 6.88 4.06
N SER A 87 1.90 8.19 3.93
CA SER A 87 2.83 9.04 4.65
C SER A 87 2.13 10.34 5.01
N PRO A 88 2.68 11.11 5.96
CA PRO A 88 2.17 12.46 6.24
C PRO A 88 2.17 13.37 5.00
N GLU A 89 3.07 13.18 4.04
CA GLU A 89 3.15 13.97 2.80
C GLU A 89 2.22 13.52 1.69
N PHE A 90 1.85 12.24 1.66
CA PHE A 90 0.94 11.71 0.67
C PHE A 90 0.20 10.50 1.21
N SER A 91 -1.12 10.57 1.22
CA SER A 91 -2.00 9.47 1.57
C SER A 91 -3.06 9.23 0.52
N VAL A 92 -3.48 7.97 0.42
CA VAL A 92 -4.55 7.52 -0.47
C VAL A 92 -5.44 6.56 0.28
N ASP A 93 -6.73 6.88 0.29
CA ASP A 93 -7.80 6.02 0.77
C ASP A 93 -8.64 5.56 -0.43
N ALA A 94 -9.05 4.30 -0.42
CA ALA A 94 -9.99 3.77 -1.39
C ALA A 94 -11.26 3.36 -0.65
N GLU A 95 -12.35 4.06 -0.96
CA GLU A 95 -13.66 3.77 -0.42
C GLU A 95 -14.51 3.00 -1.42
N GLY A 96 -15.26 2.03 -0.90
CA GLY A 96 -16.21 1.23 -1.67
C GLY A 96 -15.67 -0.15 -2.01
N ASP A 97 -16.38 -1.17 -1.53
CA ASP A 97 -16.09 -2.58 -1.84
C ASP A 97 -16.76 -3.03 -3.14
N GLN A 98 -17.42 -2.12 -3.85
CA GLN A 98 -18.26 -2.37 -5.02
C GLN A 98 -17.92 -1.38 -6.15
N ASP A 99 -18.34 -1.71 -7.36
CA ASP A 99 -18.19 -0.79 -8.50
C ASP A 99 -19.20 0.37 -8.38
N PRO A 100 -18.75 1.64 -8.40
CA PRO A 100 -17.37 2.11 -8.57
C PRO A 100 -16.65 2.40 -7.26
N VAL A 101 -15.33 2.25 -7.34
CA VAL A 101 -14.40 2.59 -6.26
C VAL A 101 -14.15 4.09 -6.25
N VAL A 102 -14.14 4.70 -5.07
CA VAL A 102 -13.77 6.11 -4.91
C VAL A 102 -12.40 6.21 -4.26
N LEU A 103 -11.42 6.68 -5.01
CA LEU A 103 -10.07 6.91 -4.52
C LEU A 103 -9.93 8.37 -4.07
N ARG A 104 -9.64 8.57 -2.78
CA ARG A 104 -9.36 9.88 -2.17
C ARG A 104 -7.86 10.00 -1.93
N TRP A 105 -7.27 11.13 -2.28
CA TRP A 105 -5.87 11.40 -2.00
C TRP A 105 -5.68 12.73 -1.29
N THR A 106 -4.66 12.79 -0.46
CA THR A 106 -4.19 14.01 0.21
C THR A 106 -2.70 14.15 -0.04
N ALA A 107 -2.25 15.34 -0.43
CA ALA A 107 -0.85 15.72 -0.57
C ALA A 107 -0.52 16.88 0.36
N ARG A 108 0.58 16.79 1.11
CA ARG A 108 1.07 17.84 2.03
C ARG A 108 2.52 18.15 1.75
N ALA A 109 2.84 19.42 1.50
CA ALA A 109 4.21 19.91 1.42
C ALA A 109 4.72 20.23 2.83
N LEU A 110 5.46 19.29 3.43
CA LEU A 110 6.14 19.51 4.70
C LEU A 110 7.51 20.16 4.48
N TYR A 111 7.85 21.14 5.32
CA TYR A 111 9.17 21.78 5.31
C TYR A 111 10.23 20.77 5.73
N ARG A 112 11.21 20.50 4.85
CA ARG A 112 12.36 19.60 5.12
C ARG A 112 13.69 20.35 5.23
N GLY A 113 13.69 21.60 5.69
CA GLY A 113 14.92 22.37 5.92
C GLY A 113 15.51 22.11 7.31
N GLY A 114 16.83 21.89 7.39
CA GLY A 114 17.56 21.74 8.67
C GLY A 114 17.89 23.07 9.37
N ALA A 115 17.62 24.20 8.73
CA ALA A 115 17.66 25.52 9.35
C ALA A 115 16.25 25.93 9.77
N PRO A 116 16.08 26.58 10.93
CA PRO A 116 14.80 27.15 11.33
C PRO A 116 14.24 28.02 10.19
N PRO A 117 12.98 27.85 9.80
CA PRO A 117 12.38 28.71 8.78
C PRO A 117 12.51 30.17 9.24
N GLY A 118 12.95 31.06 8.33
CA GLY A 118 12.95 32.49 8.62
C GLY A 118 11.54 32.99 8.99
N PRO A 119 11.40 34.15 9.62
CA PRO A 119 10.11 34.67 10.08
C PRO A 119 9.06 34.77 8.96
N ASP A 120 9.47 34.98 7.70
CA ASP A 120 8.59 35.00 6.53
C ASP A 120 8.05 33.61 6.11
N VAL A 121 8.71 32.52 6.53
CA VAL A 121 8.33 31.12 6.23
C VAL A 121 7.62 30.46 7.40
N ALA A 122 7.83 30.95 8.64
CA ALA A 122 7.20 30.45 9.86
C ALA A 122 5.66 30.59 9.87
N GLY A 123 5.10 31.44 8.99
CA GLY A 123 3.66 31.57 8.76
C GLY A 123 3.12 30.84 7.52
N SER A 124 3.97 30.17 6.73
CA SER A 124 3.50 29.40 5.58
C SER A 124 2.84 28.12 6.07
N GLN A 125 1.50 28.09 6.04
CA GLN A 125 0.76 26.85 6.24
C GLN A 125 1.28 25.78 5.26
N PRO A 126 1.37 24.51 5.70
CA PRO A 126 1.67 23.41 4.79
C PRO A 126 0.78 23.52 3.56
N ARG A 127 1.37 23.47 2.36
CA ARG A 127 0.54 23.39 1.15
C ARG A 127 -0.15 22.05 1.18
N THR A 128 -1.46 22.07 1.37
CA THR A 128 -2.28 20.87 1.33
C THR A 128 -3.16 20.90 0.10
N ALA A 129 -3.25 19.78 -0.58
CA ALA A 129 -4.17 19.56 -1.68
C ALA A 129 -4.86 18.21 -1.48
N HIS A 130 -6.10 18.13 -1.93
CA HIS A 130 -6.90 16.92 -1.89
C HIS A 130 -7.55 16.70 -3.25
N GLY A 131 -7.90 15.46 -3.54
CA GLY A 131 -8.74 15.13 -4.67
C GLY A 131 -9.43 13.80 -4.48
N ALA A 132 -10.48 13.58 -5.26
CA ALA A 132 -11.20 12.31 -5.30
C ALA A 132 -11.42 11.89 -6.75
N LEU A 133 -11.31 10.59 -7.00
CA LEU A 133 -11.52 9.97 -8.30
C LEU A 133 -12.54 8.85 -8.15
N ARG A 134 -13.60 8.90 -8.95
CA ARG A 134 -14.53 7.80 -9.12
C ARG A 134 -14.01 6.89 -10.23
N ILE A 135 -13.81 5.62 -9.93
CA ILE A 135 -13.20 4.62 -10.81
C ILE A 135 -14.26 3.58 -11.15
N GLY A 136 -14.75 3.59 -12.38
CA GLY A 136 -15.60 2.53 -12.92
C GLY A 136 -14.76 1.29 -13.20
N VAL A 137 -15.11 0.14 -12.61
CA VAL A 137 -14.33 -1.10 -12.74
C VAL A 137 -14.88 -1.98 -13.86
N ALA A 138 -16.20 -2.18 -13.92
CA ALA A 138 -16.83 -3.00 -14.96
C ALA A 138 -16.84 -2.30 -16.34
N SER A 139 -16.93 -0.97 -16.33
CA SER A 139 -16.76 -0.12 -17.52
C SER A 139 -15.66 0.89 -17.22
N PRO A 140 -14.39 0.57 -17.54
CA PRO A 140 -13.22 1.31 -17.11
C PRO A 140 -13.31 2.82 -17.42
N SER A 141 -13.37 3.62 -16.35
CA SER A 141 -13.40 5.08 -16.43
C SER A 141 -12.83 5.70 -15.16
N THR A 142 -12.34 6.94 -15.28
CA THR A 142 -11.95 7.78 -14.14
C THR A 142 -12.58 9.15 -14.28
N GLU A 143 -13.37 9.54 -13.29
CA GLU A 143 -14.02 10.85 -13.24
C GLU A 143 -13.61 11.59 -11.96
N PRO A 144 -13.26 12.88 -12.05
CA PRO A 144 -13.08 13.71 -10.87
C PRO A 144 -14.36 13.71 -10.05
N GLN A 145 -14.25 13.35 -8.77
CA GLN A 145 -15.34 13.45 -7.83
C GLN A 145 -15.13 14.68 -6.96
N ALA A 146 -16.21 15.43 -6.69
CA ALA A 146 -16.16 16.54 -5.77
C ALA A 146 -15.66 16.05 -4.40
N TRP A 147 -14.62 16.71 -3.88
CA TRP A 147 -14.19 16.47 -2.52
C TRP A 147 -15.28 16.99 -1.57
N THR A 148 -16.06 16.08 -1.00
CA THR A 148 -16.85 16.39 0.18
C THR A 148 -15.98 16.10 1.38
N ALA A 149 -15.68 17.14 2.16
CA ALA A 149 -15.15 16.95 3.49
C ALA A 149 -16.24 16.26 4.30
N THR A 150 -16.28 14.94 4.26
CA THR A 150 -16.94 14.19 5.32
C THR A 150 -16.08 14.43 6.55
N GLU A 151 -16.68 14.91 7.64
CA GLU A 151 -16.02 14.99 8.94
C GLU A 151 -15.51 13.60 9.33
N ALA A 152 -14.27 13.34 8.98
CA ALA A 152 -13.48 12.23 9.48
C ALA A 152 -12.02 12.70 9.61
N GLU A 153 -11.82 13.91 10.13
CA GLU A 153 -10.80 14.08 11.17
C GLU A 153 -11.35 13.45 12.46
N SER A 154 -11.67 12.15 12.42
CA SER A 154 -11.61 11.36 13.64
C SER A 154 -10.13 11.07 13.77
N GLU A 155 -9.49 11.87 14.63
CA GLU A 155 -8.25 11.53 15.29
C GLU A 155 -8.30 10.03 15.56
N ALA A 156 -7.59 9.25 14.75
CA ALA A 156 -7.64 7.79 14.82
C ALA A 156 -7.22 7.44 16.25
N GLU A 157 -8.20 7.02 17.05
CA GLU A 157 -7.98 6.51 18.38
C GLU A 157 -6.95 5.40 18.22
N VAL A 158 -5.72 5.65 18.69
CA VAL A 158 -4.64 4.67 18.66
C VAL A 158 -5.20 3.44 19.38
N PRO A 159 -5.46 2.32 18.66
CA PRO A 159 -6.05 1.17 19.30
C PRO A 159 -5.16 0.75 20.47
N PRO A 160 -5.75 0.30 21.59
CA PRO A 160 -4.97 -0.15 22.74
C PRO A 160 -3.92 -1.14 22.27
N ARG A 161 -2.67 -0.90 22.68
CA ARG A 161 -1.50 -1.67 22.25
C ARG A 161 -1.85 -3.17 22.32
N PRO A 162 -1.87 -3.88 21.18
CA PRO A 162 -2.12 -5.31 21.18
C PRO A 162 -1.04 -6.02 22.01
N PRO A 163 -1.29 -7.26 22.46
CA PRO A 163 -0.28 -8.04 23.17
C PRO A 163 1.05 -8.02 22.38
N PRO A 164 2.20 -7.99 23.07
CA PRO A 164 3.48 -7.88 22.40
C PRO A 164 3.63 -9.03 21.40
N LEU A 165 3.76 -8.65 20.12
CA LEU A 165 4.04 -9.59 19.05
C LEU A 165 5.44 -10.19 19.27
N ALA A 166 5.71 -11.32 18.62
CA ALA A 166 7.07 -11.84 18.54
C ALA A 166 7.99 -10.78 17.91
N ALA A 167 9.26 -10.73 18.32
CA ALA A 167 10.20 -9.66 17.97
C ALA A 167 10.49 -9.55 16.46
N ASP A 168 10.18 -10.59 15.69
CA ASP A 168 10.32 -10.66 14.24
C ASP A 168 9.13 -10.06 13.48
N VAL A 169 8.00 -9.79 14.15
CA VAL A 169 6.78 -9.27 13.54
C VAL A 169 6.82 -7.75 13.43
N LEU A 170 6.79 -7.25 12.20
CA LEU A 170 6.73 -5.82 11.88
C LEU A 170 5.31 -5.27 11.96
N GLU A 171 4.35 -6.03 11.42
CA GLU A 171 2.95 -5.64 11.30
C GLU A 171 2.08 -6.90 11.26
N TYR A 172 0.82 -6.79 11.64
CA TYR A 172 -0.13 -7.87 11.53
C TYR A 172 -1.55 -7.37 11.22
N GLY A 173 -2.37 -8.24 10.67
CA GLY A 173 -3.79 -7.98 10.40
C GLY A 173 -4.62 -9.26 10.51
N GLN A 174 -5.93 -9.12 10.66
CA GLN A 174 -6.85 -10.25 10.73
C GLN A 174 -7.56 -10.42 9.38
N VAL A 175 -7.61 -11.65 8.86
CA VAL A 175 -8.36 -12.00 7.65
C VAL A 175 -9.12 -13.30 7.94
N GLY A 176 -10.43 -13.17 8.23
CA GLY A 176 -11.23 -14.27 8.75
C GLY A 176 -10.63 -14.82 10.06
N ASP A 177 -10.41 -16.14 10.10
CA ASP A 177 -9.80 -16.83 11.24
C ASP A 177 -8.26 -16.83 11.22
N LEU A 178 -7.65 -16.28 10.17
CA LEU A 178 -6.21 -16.18 10.04
C LEU A 178 -5.70 -14.83 10.55
N ARG A 179 -4.62 -14.86 11.32
CA ARG A 179 -3.80 -13.69 11.60
C ARG A 179 -2.65 -13.67 10.61
N MET A 180 -2.59 -12.62 9.81
CA MET A 180 -1.55 -12.35 8.84
C MET A 180 -0.43 -11.59 9.53
N GLU A 181 0.80 -12.05 9.46
CA GLU A 181 1.96 -11.42 10.09
C GLU A 181 3.02 -11.12 9.03
N LEU A 182 3.43 -9.86 8.95
CA LEU A 182 4.60 -9.43 8.18
C LEU A 182 5.83 -9.53 9.07
N THR A 183 6.79 -10.36 8.71
CA THR A 183 7.99 -10.62 9.50
C THR A 183 9.27 -10.39 8.73
N VAL A 184 10.37 -10.20 9.46
CA VAL A 184 11.73 -10.22 8.90
C VAL A 184 12.41 -11.50 9.34
N ARG A 185 12.74 -12.35 8.38
CA ARG A 185 13.53 -13.56 8.63
C ARG A 185 15.00 -13.28 8.33
N PRO A 186 15.92 -13.49 9.28
CA PRO A 186 17.35 -13.48 9.00
C PRO A 186 17.70 -14.71 8.14
N GLY A 187 18.24 -14.48 6.94
CA GLY A 187 18.71 -15.52 6.04
C GLY A 187 20.09 -16.05 6.43
N SER A 188 20.41 -17.25 5.94
CA SER A 188 21.64 -18.00 6.25
C SER A 188 22.94 -17.33 5.77
N ALA A 189 22.87 -16.23 5.02
CA ALA A 189 24.02 -15.50 4.46
C ALA A 189 24.04 -13.99 4.77
N GLY A 190 23.25 -13.52 5.75
CA GLY A 190 23.10 -12.08 6.06
C GLY A 190 22.06 -11.36 5.19
N GLU A 191 21.36 -12.08 4.33
CA GLU A 191 20.24 -11.55 3.56
C GLU A 191 18.97 -11.66 4.40
N ASN A 192 18.35 -10.52 4.73
CA ASN A 192 17.08 -10.53 5.45
C ASN A 192 15.94 -10.71 4.44
N ALA A 193 15.00 -11.62 4.67
CA ALA A 193 13.82 -11.75 3.84
C ALA A 193 12.62 -11.10 4.54
N VAL A 194 11.83 -10.34 3.79
CA VAL A 194 10.50 -9.91 4.23
C VAL A 194 9.52 -11.01 3.87
N VAL A 195 8.80 -11.47 4.87
CA VAL A 195 7.98 -12.67 4.80
C VAL A 195 6.57 -12.33 5.26
N LEU A 196 5.57 -12.80 4.54
CA LEU A 196 4.19 -12.82 5.00
C LEU A 196 3.85 -14.23 5.44
N ARG A 197 3.46 -14.42 6.70
CA ARG A 197 2.95 -15.71 7.19
C ARG A 197 1.51 -15.59 7.66
N ALA A 198 0.74 -16.65 7.45
CA ALA A 198 -0.55 -16.81 8.10
C ALA A 198 -0.41 -17.73 9.29
N VAL A 199 -0.97 -17.33 10.42
CA VAL A 199 -1.10 -18.16 11.60
C VAL A 199 -2.57 -18.31 11.95
N ASP A 200 -2.96 -19.48 12.44
CA ASP A 200 -4.29 -19.69 13.00
C ASP A 200 -4.44 -18.77 14.22
N ALA A 201 -5.45 -17.89 14.22
CA ALA A 201 -5.56 -16.84 15.24
C ALA A 201 -5.85 -17.38 16.65
N ARG A 202 -6.33 -18.64 16.76
CA ARG A 202 -6.67 -19.27 18.04
C ARG A 202 -5.49 -20.01 18.66
N THR A 203 -4.68 -20.65 17.84
CA THR A 203 -3.58 -21.53 18.26
C THR A 203 -2.20 -20.90 18.06
N ALA A 204 -2.12 -19.79 17.31
CA ALA A 204 -0.88 -19.17 16.84
C ALA A 204 0.03 -20.11 16.03
N SER A 205 -0.52 -21.20 15.50
CA SER A 205 0.23 -22.15 14.67
C SER A 205 0.36 -21.61 13.25
N ALA A 206 1.56 -21.65 12.68
CA ALA A 206 1.78 -21.27 11.30
C ALA A 206 1.02 -22.21 10.35
N VAL A 207 0.21 -21.62 9.48
CA VAL A 207 -0.54 -22.33 8.42
C VAL A 207 0.30 -22.36 7.14
N TRP A 208 0.81 -21.20 6.73
CA TRP A 208 1.68 -21.06 5.56
C TRP A 208 2.59 -19.83 5.67
N GLU A 209 3.59 -19.77 4.80
CA GLU A 209 4.55 -18.68 4.71
C GLU A 209 4.91 -18.36 3.25
N VAL A 210 5.03 -17.07 2.92
CA VAL A 210 5.43 -16.58 1.60
C VAL A 210 6.52 -15.53 1.73
N VAL A 211 7.63 -15.71 1.00
CA VAL A 211 8.66 -14.68 0.84
C VAL A 211 8.15 -13.61 -0.12
N LEU A 212 8.00 -12.38 0.40
CA LEU A 212 7.61 -11.22 -0.41
C LEU A 212 8.83 -10.59 -1.08
N ASP A 213 9.95 -10.54 -0.36
CA ASP A 213 11.13 -9.83 -0.80
C ASP A 213 12.40 -10.37 -0.13
N GLU A 214 13.51 -10.34 -0.87
CA GLU A 214 14.84 -10.70 -0.36
C GLU A 214 15.68 -9.42 -0.33
N THR A 215 16.11 -9.02 0.86
CA THR A 215 16.96 -7.86 1.07
C THR A 215 18.41 -8.32 1.04
N ALA A 216 19.08 -8.18 -0.11
CA ALA A 216 20.53 -8.25 -0.15
C ALA A 216 21.09 -7.09 0.67
N GLU A 217 21.86 -7.38 1.73
CA GLU A 217 22.58 -6.33 2.46
C GLU A 217 23.47 -5.57 1.47
N SER A 218 23.27 -4.24 1.40
CA SER A 218 24.22 -3.35 0.74
C SER A 218 25.55 -3.44 1.48
N ARG A 219 26.46 -4.28 0.98
CA ARG A 219 27.82 -4.43 1.51
C ARG A 219 28.43 -3.03 1.67
N PRO A 220 28.94 -2.64 2.84
CA PRO A 220 29.54 -1.33 3.00
C PRO A 220 30.71 -1.21 2.01
N ARG A 221 30.68 -0.16 1.17
CA ARG A 221 31.81 0.19 0.32
C ARG A 221 33.01 0.36 1.25
N LYS A 222 34.00 -0.53 1.15
CA LYS A 222 35.30 -0.34 1.78
C LYS A 222 35.86 0.98 1.27
N LEU A 223 35.92 1.98 2.15
CA LEU A 223 36.74 3.17 1.93
C LEU A 223 38.17 2.66 1.73
N ARG A 224 38.73 2.91 0.54
CA ARG A 224 40.15 2.62 0.28
C ARG A 224 40.99 3.61 1.11
N PRO A 225 42.07 3.14 1.76
CA PRO A 225 43.00 3.99 2.51
C PRO A 225 43.77 4.93 1.58
#